data_AF-A0A498JMP4-F1
#
_entry.id   AF-A0A498JMP4-F1
#
_cell.length_a   1.000
_cell.length_b   1.000
_cell.length_c   1.000
_cell.angle_alpha   90.00
_cell.angle_beta   90.00
_cell.angle_gamma   90.00
#
_symmetry.space_group_name_H-M   'P 1'
#
loop_
_entity.id
_entity.type
_entity.pdbx_description
1 polymer ?
#
loop_
_entity_poly.entity_id
_entity_poly.type
_entity_poly.pdbx_seq_one_letter_code
_entity_poly.pdbx_strand_id
1 'polypeptide(L)' 'MGSSPRFQVYEVDFGWGKPEGVRSGSNNRFDGMVYRSGGRSIDVEISLEAPTMEKLEQDTGFLVVEN' A
#
# COMPACT_ATOMS: atom_id res chain seq x y z
N MET A 1 -10.84 -5.26 3.11
CA MET A 1 -10.14 -6.19 4.03
C MET A 1 -8.70 -6.36 3.55
N GLY A 2 -7.71 -6.01 4.35
CA GLY A 2 -6.32 -6.38 4.05
C GLY A 2 -5.25 -5.41 4.58
N SER A 3 -5.65 -4.29 5.18
CA SER A 3 -4.76 -3.45 5.99
C SER A 3 -4.59 -3.95 7.43
N SER A 4 -5.07 -5.16 7.75
CA SER A 4 -5.02 -5.70 9.11
C SER A 4 -3.68 -6.41 9.33
N PRO A 5 -2.93 -6.07 10.40
CA PRO A 5 -1.65 -6.70 10.72
C PRO A 5 -1.78 -8.19 11.05
N ARG A 6 -3.01 -8.68 11.29
CA ARG A 6 -3.29 -10.11 11.48
C ARG A 6 -3.08 -10.94 10.22
N PHE A 7 -3.10 -10.33 9.04
CA PHE A 7 -2.87 -11.03 7.78
C PHE A 7 -1.42 -10.83 7.35
N GLN A 8 -0.58 -11.84 7.63
CA GLN A 8 0.84 -11.85 7.26
C GLN A 8 1.02 -12.21 5.78
N VAL A 9 0.51 -11.36 4.89
CA VAL A 9 0.44 -11.60 3.43
C VAL A 9 1.82 -11.84 2.79
N TYR A 10 2.88 -11.25 3.34
CA TYR A 10 4.27 -11.45 2.89
C TYR A 10 4.91 -12.76 3.38
N GLU A 11 4.27 -13.49 4.30
CA GLU A 11 4.78 -14.75 4.86
C GLU A 11 4.16 -15.99 4.18
N VAL A 12 3.25 -15.79 3.23
CA VAL A 12 2.55 -16.88 2.53
C VAL A 12 3.45 -17.47 1.45
N ASP A 13 3.83 -18.74 1.58
CA ASP A 13 4.58 -19.51 0.58
C ASP A 13 3.76 -20.72 0.12
N PHE A 14 3.51 -20.82 -1.18
CA PHE A 14 2.78 -21.92 -1.81
C PHE A 14 3.68 -23.02 -2.39
N GLY A 15 5.00 -22.95 -2.17
CA GLY A 15 6.01 -23.86 -2.71
C GLY A 15 6.94 -23.22 -3.75
N TRP A 16 6.82 -21.91 -3.98
CA TRP A 16 7.65 -21.15 -4.93
C TRP A 16 8.41 -20.00 -4.27
N GLY A 17 8.38 -19.91 -2.94
CA GLY A 17 8.97 -18.82 -2.17
C GLY A 17 7.95 -17.77 -1.72
N LYS A 18 8.42 -16.83 -0.91
CA LYS A 18 7.62 -15.71 -0.39
C LYS A 18 7.27 -14.70 -1.49
N PRO A 19 6.17 -13.94 -1.36
CA PRO A 19 5.76 -12.96 -2.36
C PRO A 19 6.77 -11.81 -2.45
N GLU A 20 7.05 -11.38 -3.68
CA GLU A 20 7.87 -10.20 -3.94
C GLU A 20 7.11 -8.89 -3.64
N GLY A 21 5.80 -8.88 -3.87
CA GLY A 21 4.94 -7.72 -3.62
C GLY A 21 3.47 -8.11 -3.45
N VAL A 22 2.74 -7.34 -2.66
CA VAL A 22 1.30 -7.51 -2.41
C VAL A 22 0.56 -6.27 -2.87
N ARG A 23 -0.56 -6.46 -3.57
CA ARG A 23 -1.43 -5.37 -4.04
C ARG A 23 -2.88 -5.63 -3.66
N SER A 24 -3.65 -4.57 -3.46
CA SER A 24 -5.09 -4.71 -3.22
C SER A 24 -5.86 -4.91 -4.53
N GLY A 25 -7.00 -5.61 -4.44
CA GLY A 25 -7.92 -5.78 -5.56
C GLY A 25 -8.71 -4.49 -5.86
N SER A 26 -9.18 -4.34 -7.10
CA SER A 26 -9.89 -3.13 -7.57
C SER A 26 -11.24 -2.87 -6.88
N ASN A 27 -11.89 -3.90 -6.30
CA ASN A 27 -13.24 -3.79 -5.73
C ASN A 27 -13.35 -2.94 -4.45
N ASN A 28 -12.24 -2.52 -3.84
CA ASN A 28 -12.26 -1.74 -2.59
C ASN A 28 -11.38 -0.49 -2.69
N ARG A 29 -11.41 0.18 -3.84
CA ARG A 29 -10.78 1.48 -4.08
C ARG A 29 -11.86 2.55 -4.12
N PHE A 30 -11.92 3.37 -3.09
CA PHE A 30 -12.77 4.56 -3.00
C PHE A 30 -11.92 5.73 -2.55
N ASP A 31 -12.41 6.95 -2.75
CA ASP A 31 -11.69 8.15 -2.34
C ASP A 31 -11.39 8.13 -0.84
N GLY A 32 -10.15 8.44 -0.47
CA GLY A 32 -9.65 8.41 0.90
C GLY A 32 -9.28 7.02 1.43
N MET A 33 -9.35 5.96 0.61
CA MET A 33 -8.94 4.62 1.06
C MET A 33 -7.41 4.53 1.18
N VAL A 34 -6.92 4.00 2.31
CA VAL A 34 -5.50 3.68 2.50
C VAL A 34 -5.30 2.22 2.89
N TYR A 35 -4.56 1.48 2.06
CA TYR A 35 -4.15 0.12 2.31
C TYR A 35 -2.69 0.14 2.75
N ARG A 36 -2.37 -0.68 3.75
CA ARG A 36 -1.02 -0.82 4.29
C ARG A 36 -0.73 -2.30 4.41
N SER A 37 0.42 -2.70 3.91
CA SER A 37 0.99 -4.02 4.12
C SER A 37 2.46 -3.86 4.47
N GLY A 38 3.06 -4.90 5.02
CA GLY A 38 4.47 -4.86 5.32
C GLY A 38 5.01 -6.19 5.78
N GLY A 39 6.28 -6.38 5.48
CA GLY A 39 7.11 -7.44 6.03
C GLY A 39 8.36 -6.80 6.61
N ARG A 40 9.41 -6.65 5.78
CA ARG A 40 10.65 -5.96 6.15
C ARG A 40 10.59 -4.44 5.94
N SER A 41 9.79 -3.98 4.99
CA SER A 41 9.45 -2.58 4.70
C SER A 41 7.93 -2.38 4.75
N ILE A 42 7.47 -1.14 4.62
CA ILE A 42 6.04 -0.78 4.57
C ILE A 42 5.69 -0.46 3.12
N ASP A 43 4.64 -1.08 2.62
CA ASP A 43 4.00 -0.73 1.35
C ASP A 43 2.64 -0.10 1.64
N VAL A 44 2.38 1.05 1.03
CA VAL A 44 1.13 1.79 1.16
C VAL A 44 0.51 2.00 -0.21
N GLU A 45 -0.77 1.67 -0.34
CA GLU A 45 -1.58 2.00 -1.51
C GLU A 45 -2.66 2.99 -1.09
N ILE A 46 -2.71 4.15 -1.76
CA ILE A 46 -3.65 5.25 -1.46
C ILE A 46 -4.56 5.42 -2.68
N SER A 47 -5.87 5.46 -2.46
CA SER A 47 -6.86 5.81 -3.48
C SER A 47 -7.44 7.18 -3.16
N LEU A 48 -7.29 8.12 -4.10
CA LEU A 48 -7.82 9.47 -4.01
C LEU A 48 -8.45 9.87 -5.33
N GLU A 49 -9.37 10.82 -5.29
CA GLU A 49 -9.80 11.53 -6.50
C GLU A 49 -8.60 12.22 -7.17
N ALA A 50 -8.64 12.27 -8.51
CA ALA A 50 -7.57 12.83 -9.33
C ALA A 50 -7.01 14.20 -8.84
N PRO A 51 -7.83 15.23 -8.53
CA PRO A 51 -7.30 16.51 -8.08
C PRO A 51 -6.59 16.46 -6.72
N THR A 52 -6.95 15.50 -5.86
CA THR A 52 -6.31 15.31 -4.56
C THR A 52 -5.01 14.52 -4.72
N MET A 53 -5.01 13.50 -5.59
CA MET A 53 -3.79 12.76 -5.92
C MET A 53 -2.72 13.66 -6.53
N GLU A 54 -3.09 14.53 -7.48
CA GLU A 54 -2.16 15.47 -8.12
C GLU A 54 -1.46 16.39 -7.11
N LYS A 55 -2.21 16.87 -6.10
CA LYS A 55 -1.63 17.69 -5.02
C LYS A 55 -0.68 16.89 -4.14
N LEU A 56 -1.03 15.64 -3.80
CA LEU A 56 -0.20 14.76 -2.99
C LEU A 56 1.12 14.45 -3.69
N GLU A 57 1.08 14.21 -5.00
CA GLU A 57 2.28 13.94 -5.82
C GLU A 57 3.22 15.16 -5.95
N GLN A 58 2.71 16.37 -5.70
CA GLN A 58 3.50 17.61 -5.71
C GLN A 58 3.94 18.05 -4.30
N ASP A 59 3.45 17.38 -3.25
CA ASP A 59 3.79 17.72 -1.86
C ASP A 59 5.17 17.18 -1.50
N THR A 60 6.18 18.07 -1.56
CA THR A 60 7.55 17.72 -1.20
C THR A 60 7.71 17.25 0.24
N GLY A 61 6.87 17.71 1.17
CA GLY A 61 6.88 17.29 2.58
C GLY A 61 6.40 15.85 2.75
N PHE A 62 5.43 15.43 1.93
CA PHE A 62 4.97 14.05 1.89
C PHE A 62 5.99 13.10 1.24
N LEU A 63 6.72 13.58 0.24
CA LEU A 63 7.71 12.79 -0.50
C LEU A 63 9.10 12.76 0.15
N VAL A 64 9.34 13.46 1.27
CA VAL A 64 10.64 13.41 1.95
C VAL A 64 10.89 12.00 2.48
N VAL A 65 11.94 11.37 1.94
CA VAL A 65 12.59 10.22 2.58
C VAL A 65 13.80 10.78 3.32
N GLU A 66 13.70 10.95 4.63
CA GLU A 66 14.90 11.21 5.45
C GLU A 66 15.76 9.94 5.43
N ASN A 67 17.03 10.10 5.00
CA ASN A 67 18.01 9.01 4.93
C ASN A 67 18.58 8.69 6.32
#